data_AF-A0A7M7GHJ6-F1
#
_entry.id   AF-A0A7M7GHJ6-F1
#
_cell.length_a   1.000
_cell.length_b   1.000
_cell.length_c   1.000
_cell.angle_alpha   90.00
_cell.angle_beta   90.00
_cell.angle_gamma   90.00
#
_symmetry.space_group_name_H-M   'P 1'
#
loop_
_entity.id
_entity.type
_entity.pdbx_description
1 polymer ?
#
loop_
_entity_poly.entity_id
_entity_poly.type
_entity_poly.pdbx_seq_one_letter_code
_entity_poly.pdbx_strand_id
1 'polypeptide(L)'
;MTNALAGVLCRFWMEKLAFMCDVWWSDGDYQQPVHHYRMKVYLFGAASSPVCANYGLKKTATAHKDKYVEAATNFVHSDFYIVHGLLSVPKSAEAVDLVIQTRVLCKEGKLHLHNIVSNSRKVMQAVPMEDRAKSVKELNLLHDELPIERALGPHRCI
;
A
#
# COMPACT_ATOMS: atom_id res chain seq x y z
N MET A 1 -9.92 1.54 23.96
CA MET A 1 -9.76 2.81 24.67
C MET A 1 -9.23 3.83 23.68
N THR A 2 -10.14 4.59 23.08
CA THR A 2 -9.83 5.67 22.14
C THR A 2 -9.58 6.93 22.96
N ASN A 3 -8.31 7.27 23.18
CA ASN A 3 -7.97 8.55 23.77
C ASN A 3 -8.36 9.64 22.77
N ALA A 4 -9.21 10.57 23.21
CA ALA A 4 -9.67 11.69 22.43
C ALA A 4 -8.47 12.61 22.12
N LEU A 5 -7.91 12.48 20.92
CA LEU A 5 -6.99 13.47 20.37
C LEU A 5 -7.76 14.78 20.24
N ALA A 6 -7.49 15.73 21.14
CA ALA A 6 -7.88 17.11 20.97
C ALA A 6 -7.16 17.63 19.71
N GLY A 7 -7.90 17.73 18.61
CA GLY A 7 -7.35 18.10 17.31
C GLY A 7 -6.89 19.55 17.28
N VAL A 8 -5.66 19.77 16.82
CA VAL A 8 -5.27 21.05 16.23
C VAL A 8 -4.68 20.78 14.85
N LEU A 9 -5.46 21.11 13.83
CA LEU A 9 -5.07 21.13 12.42
C LEU A 9 -4.50 22.52 12.11
N CYS A 10 -3.19 22.61 11.89
CA CYS A 10 -2.58 23.81 11.31
C CYS A 10 -2.10 23.51 9.89
N ARG A 11 -2.79 24.09 8.87
CA ARG A 11 -2.35 24.09 7.47
C ARG A 11 -1.62 25.40 7.19
N PHE A 12 -0.38 25.30 6.72
CA PHE A 12 0.31 26.43 6.08
C PHE A 12 0.79 25.98 4.70
N TRP A 13 0.23 26.59 3.65
CA TRP A 13 0.73 26.48 2.29
C TRP A 13 1.34 27.84 1.93
N MET A 14 2.64 27.84 1.69
CA MET A 14 3.40 28.78 0.85
C MET A 14 4.80 28.19 0.74
N GLU A 15 5.27 27.91 -0.48
CA GLU A 15 6.41 27.02 -0.73
C GLU A 15 7.70 27.35 0.06
N LYS A 16 8.11 26.44 0.95
CA LYS A 16 9.31 25.57 0.89
C LYS A 16 9.28 24.66 2.12
N LEU A 17 9.18 23.34 1.89
CA LEU A 17 8.98 22.24 2.85
C LEU A 17 7.81 22.41 3.85
N ALA A 18 6.72 21.71 3.60
CA ALA A 18 5.68 21.50 4.61
C ALA A 18 6.22 20.60 5.74
N PHE A 19 6.28 21.11 6.96
CA PHE A 19 6.52 20.32 8.17
C PHE A 19 5.19 20.04 8.84
N MET A 20 4.87 18.76 9.06
CA MET A 20 3.79 18.38 9.96
C MET A 20 4.39 18.09 11.34
N CYS A 21 3.92 18.81 12.35
CA CYS A 21 4.31 18.63 13.74
C CYS A 21 3.07 18.26 14.54
N ASP A 22 3.11 17.10 15.19
CA ASP A 22 2.10 16.75 16.18
C ASP A 22 2.55 17.26 17.54
N VAL A 23 1.60 17.90 18.23
CA VAL A 23 1.76 18.48 19.56
C VAL A 23 1.05 17.55 20.52
N TRP A 24 1.76 17.06 21.54
CA TRP A 24 1.20 16.12 22.50
C TRP A 24 1.55 16.53 23.94
N TRP A 25 0.54 16.52 24.80
CA TRP A 25 0.66 16.54 26.25
C TRP A 25 0.41 15.14 26.79
N SER A 26 1.37 14.62 27.56
CA SER A 26 1.24 13.33 28.24
C SER A 26 -0.05 13.29 29.06
N ASP A 27 -0.84 12.23 28.88
CA ASP A 27 -2.12 12.01 29.59
C ASP A 27 -3.17 13.14 29.45
N GLY A 28 -3.02 14.04 28.47
CA GLY A 28 -3.93 15.17 28.29
C GLY A 28 -3.77 16.27 29.35
N ASP A 29 -2.71 16.25 30.14
CA ASP A 29 -2.43 17.27 31.16
C ASP A 29 -1.77 18.50 30.52
N TYR A 30 -2.56 19.55 30.33
CA TYR A 30 -2.12 20.83 29.75
C TYR A 30 -1.13 21.62 30.62
N GLN A 31 -0.90 21.21 31.87
CA GLN A 31 0.12 21.81 32.73
C GLN A 31 1.53 21.25 32.48
N GLN A 32 1.63 20.12 31.77
CA GLN A 32 2.92 19.54 31.39
C GLN A 32 3.54 20.29 30.19
N PRO A 33 4.88 20.22 30.02
CA PRO A 33 5.52 20.71 28.81
C PRO A 33 4.99 20.03 27.55
N VAL A 34 4.81 20.81 26.50
CA VAL A 34 4.46 20.31 25.16
C VAL A 34 5.61 19.45 24.61
N HIS A 35 5.27 18.26 24.13
CA HIS A 35 6.18 17.46 23.33
C HIS A 35 5.94 17.70 21.83
N HIS A 36 7.02 17.98 21.09
CA HIS A 36 7.00 18.17 19.64
C HIS A 36 7.54 16.94 18.92
N TYR A 37 6.74 16.36 18.04
CA TYR A 37 7.15 15.24 17.21
C TYR A 37 7.23 15.63 15.74
N ARG A 38 8.29 15.18 15.08
CA ARG A 38 8.50 15.37 13.63
C ARG A 38 8.36 14.06 12.91
N MET A 39 7.45 14.02 11.96
CA MET A 39 7.22 12.84 11.14
C MET A 39 8.37 12.64 10.15
N LYS A 40 8.86 11.40 10.06
CA LYS A 40 9.94 10.98 9.13
C LYS A 40 9.42 10.12 7.98
N VAL A 41 8.11 9.87 7.94
CA VAL A 41 7.43 9.03 6.96
C VAL A 41 6.16 9.73 6.46
N TYR A 42 5.63 9.28 5.32
CA TYR A 42 4.34 9.76 4.81
C TYR A 42 3.21 9.37 5.76
N LEU A 43 2.36 10.35 6.07
CA LEU A 43 1.29 10.20 7.04
C LEU A 43 0.04 9.61 6.42
N PHE A 44 -0.59 8.70 7.16
CA PHE A 44 -1.95 8.31 6.90
C PHE A 44 -2.89 9.50 7.18
N GLY A 45 -3.81 9.79 6.26
CA GLY A 45 -4.73 10.94 6.36
C GLY A 45 -4.20 12.26 5.80
N ALA A 46 -2.90 12.39 5.51
CA ALA A 46 -2.40 13.53 4.77
C ALA A 46 -2.73 13.40 3.27
N ALA A 47 -3.37 14.42 2.70
CA ALA A 47 -3.88 14.39 1.33
C ALA A 47 -2.79 14.15 0.25
N SER A 48 -1.55 14.56 0.51
CA SER A 48 -0.42 14.40 -0.42
C SER A 48 0.24 13.04 -0.36
N SER A 49 0.18 12.35 0.78
CA SER A 49 0.90 11.09 1.01
C SER A 49 0.60 10.01 -0.05
N PRO A 50 -0.66 9.75 -0.44
CA PRO A 50 -0.96 8.71 -1.42
C PRO A 50 -0.44 9.06 -2.81
N VAL A 51 -0.43 10.35 -3.17
CA VAL A 51 0.11 10.84 -4.45
C VAL A 51 1.63 10.69 -4.48
N CYS A 52 2.32 11.05 -3.39
CA CYS A 52 3.77 10.87 -3.28
C CYS A 52 4.17 9.39 -3.35
N ALA A 53 3.44 8.50 -2.67
CA ALA A 53 3.68 7.06 -2.72
C ALA A 53 3.50 6.51 -4.14
N ASN A 54 2.41 6.88 -4.82
CA ASN A 54 2.15 6.48 -6.21
C ASN A 54 3.23 7.01 -7.16
N TYR A 55 3.65 8.27 -7.00
CA TYR A 55 4.73 8.83 -7.78
C TYR A 55 6.04 8.05 -7.61
N GLY A 56 6.41 7.72 -6.37
CA GLY A 56 7.59 6.90 -6.07
C GLY A 56 7.51 5.50 -6.68
N LEU A 57 6.32 4.89 -6.61
CA LEU A 57 6.03 3.60 -7.24
C LEU A 57 6.20 3.65 -8.76
N LYS A 58 5.55 4.61 -9.45
CA LYS A 58 5.67 4.77 -10.90
C LYS A 58 7.08 5.13 -11.35
N LYS A 59 7.78 5.98 -10.59
CA LYS A 59 9.18 6.34 -10.87
C LYS A 59 10.10 5.12 -10.76
N THR A 60 9.85 4.24 -9.78
CA THR A 60 10.59 2.98 -9.63
C THR A 60 10.38 2.07 -10.84
N ALA A 61 9.14 1.93 -11.30
CA ALA A 61 8.81 1.16 -12.51
C ALA A 61 9.51 1.71 -13.76
N THR A 62 9.47 3.03 -13.97
CA THR A 62 10.15 3.67 -15.11
C THR A 62 11.66 3.49 -15.07
N ALA A 63 12.29 3.64 -13.90
CA ALA A 63 13.74 3.55 -13.74
C ALA A 63 14.30 2.13 -13.99
N HIS A 64 13.45 1.11 -13.85
CA HIS A 64 13.85 -0.29 -13.99
C HIS A 64 13.18 -0.99 -15.17
N LYS A 65 12.49 -0.25 -16.06
CA LYS A 65 11.65 -0.84 -17.10
C LYS A 65 12.38 -1.85 -17.99
N ASP A 66 13.66 -1.62 -18.28
CA ASP A 66 14.45 -2.46 -19.19
C ASP A 66 14.92 -3.78 -18.53
N LYS A 67 14.76 -3.93 -17.21
CA LYS A 67 15.13 -5.13 -16.45
C LYS A 67 13.96 -6.10 -16.23
N TYR A 68 12.73 -5.62 -16.37
CA TYR A 68 11.51 -6.36 -16.03
C TYR A 68 10.60 -6.48 -17.24
N VAL A 69 9.71 -7.47 -17.21
CA VAL A 69 8.73 -7.66 -18.28
C VAL A 69 7.76 -6.49 -18.35
N GLU A 70 7.37 -6.12 -19.57
CA GLU A 70 6.50 -4.98 -19.84
C GLU A 70 5.16 -5.06 -19.08
N ALA A 71 4.63 -6.27 -18.90
CA ALA A 71 3.41 -6.49 -18.14
C ALA A 71 3.51 -5.99 -16.69
N ALA A 72 4.65 -6.19 -16.01
CA ALA A 72 4.84 -5.77 -14.63
C ALA A 72 4.99 -4.25 -14.51
N THR A 73 5.69 -3.61 -15.46
CA THR A 73 5.83 -2.16 -15.50
C THR A 73 4.51 -1.49 -15.85
N ASN A 74 3.78 -2.04 -16.82
CA ASN A 74 2.47 -1.53 -17.24
C ASN A 74 1.45 -1.67 -16.11
N PHE A 75 1.46 -2.79 -15.39
CA PHE A 75 0.62 -2.97 -14.21
C PHE A 75 0.83 -1.85 -13.18
N VAL A 76 2.09 -1.54 -12.84
CA VAL A 76 2.40 -0.43 -11.93
C VAL A 76 1.96 0.94 -12.46
N HIS A 77 2.11 1.17 -13.77
CA HIS A 77 1.80 2.46 -14.37
C HIS A 77 0.30 2.72 -14.56
N SER A 78 -0.46 1.69 -14.91
CA SER A 78 -1.82 1.81 -15.46
C SER A 78 -2.90 1.26 -14.55
N ASP A 79 -2.59 0.25 -13.73
CA ASP A 79 -3.62 -0.51 -12.99
C ASP A 79 -3.57 -0.26 -11.46
N PHE A 80 -2.67 0.62 -11.02
CA PHE A 80 -2.70 1.16 -9.66
C PHE A 80 -3.57 2.42 -9.58
N TYR A 81 -4.69 2.30 -8.86
CA TYR A 81 -5.46 3.46 -8.39
C TYR A 81 -4.90 3.92 -7.05
N ILE A 82 -4.24 5.08 -7.07
CA ILE A 82 -3.52 5.64 -5.91
C ILE A 82 -2.43 4.68 -5.42
N VAL A 83 -2.70 3.84 -4.42
CA VAL A 83 -1.77 2.85 -3.86
C VAL A 83 -2.33 1.43 -3.93
N HIS A 84 -3.46 1.24 -4.62
CA HIS A 84 -4.15 -0.04 -4.76
C HIS A 84 -4.07 -0.53 -6.21
N GLY A 85 -3.40 -1.66 -6.43
CA GLY A 85 -3.34 -2.33 -7.73
C GLY A 85 -4.47 -3.34 -7.90
N LEU A 86 -5.10 -3.37 -9.08
CA LEU A 86 -6.08 -4.39 -9.43
C LEU A 86 -5.97 -4.73 -10.92
N LEU A 87 -5.73 -6.00 -11.23
CA LEU A 87 -5.71 -6.50 -12.60
C LEU A 87 -6.32 -7.90 -12.68
N SER A 88 -6.93 -8.22 -13.81
CA SER A 88 -7.37 -9.57 -14.18
C SER A 88 -6.64 -10.02 -15.44
N VAL A 89 -6.15 -11.27 -15.44
CA VAL A 89 -5.49 -11.88 -16.59
C VAL A 89 -6.10 -13.27 -16.87
N PRO A 90 -6.06 -13.75 -18.13
CA PRO A 90 -6.81 -14.96 -18.51
C PRO A 90 -6.29 -16.26 -17.86
N LYS A 91 -5.02 -16.31 -17.46
CA LYS A 91 -4.39 -17.54 -16.94
C LYS A 91 -3.73 -17.30 -15.59
N SER A 92 -3.90 -18.26 -14.68
CA SER A 92 -3.24 -18.20 -13.37
C SER A 92 -1.71 -18.23 -13.45
N ALA A 93 -1.12 -18.82 -14.49
CA ALA A 93 0.34 -18.78 -14.68
C ALA A 93 0.83 -17.35 -14.95
N GLU A 94 0.14 -16.61 -15.82
CA GLU A 94 0.44 -15.21 -16.12
C GLU A 94 0.28 -14.33 -14.87
N ALA A 95 -0.75 -14.61 -14.05
CA ALA A 95 -0.96 -13.92 -12.78
C ALA A 95 0.16 -14.20 -11.75
N VAL A 96 0.65 -15.44 -11.68
CA VAL A 96 1.80 -15.82 -10.82
C VAL A 96 3.04 -15.06 -11.25
N ASP A 97 3.36 -15.08 -12.55
CA ASP A 97 4.55 -14.39 -13.05
C ASP A 97 4.43 -12.89 -12.79
N LEU A 98 3.27 -12.30 -13.07
CA LEU A 98 3.03 -10.89 -12.82
C LEU A 98 3.22 -10.50 -11.36
N VAL A 99 2.59 -11.20 -10.40
CA VAL A 99 2.70 -10.85 -8.98
C VAL A 99 4.13 -10.99 -8.46
N ILE A 100 4.87 -12.01 -8.92
CA ILE A 100 6.28 -12.20 -8.56
C ILE A 100 7.11 -11.05 -9.13
N GLN A 101 6.99 -10.76 -10.43
CA GLN A 101 7.78 -9.72 -11.10
C GLN A 101 7.49 -8.34 -10.53
N THR A 102 6.22 -8.00 -10.28
CA THR A 102 5.86 -6.71 -9.67
C THR A 102 6.40 -6.58 -8.25
N ARG A 103 6.38 -7.65 -7.43
CA ARG A 103 6.98 -7.61 -6.09
C ARG A 103 8.48 -7.34 -6.14
N VAL A 104 9.20 -7.99 -7.04
CA VAL A 104 10.64 -7.78 -7.20
C VAL A 104 10.92 -6.37 -7.73
N LEU A 105 10.15 -5.89 -8.72
CA LEU A 105 10.23 -4.52 -9.22
C LEU A 105 10.02 -3.48 -8.10
N CYS A 106 9.03 -3.65 -7.23
CA CYS A 106 8.79 -2.77 -6.10
C CYS A 106 9.98 -2.72 -5.12
N LYS A 107 10.66 -3.86 -4.91
CA LYS A 107 11.82 -3.93 -4.01
C LYS A 107 13.01 -3.10 -4.49
N GLU A 108 13.17 -2.88 -5.79
CA GLU A 108 14.18 -1.96 -6.33
C GLU A 108 14.01 -0.53 -5.78
N GLY A 109 12.76 -0.11 -5.55
CA GLY A 109 12.41 1.17 -4.95
C GLY A 109 12.32 1.14 -3.42
N LYS A 110 12.74 0.04 -2.78
CA LYS A 110 12.50 -0.24 -1.35
C LYS A 110 11.01 -0.18 -0.97
N LEU A 111 10.13 -0.46 -1.93
CA LEU A 111 8.69 -0.54 -1.74
C LEU A 111 8.29 -1.98 -1.49
N HIS A 112 7.33 -2.17 -0.59
CA HIS A 112 6.83 -3.48 -0.24
C HIS A 112 5.38 -3.63 -0.70
N LEU A 113 5.16 -4.48 -1.71
CA LEU A 113 3.82 -4.86 -2.14
C LEU A 113 3.28 -5.93 -1.20
N HIS A 114 2.19 -5.61 -0.49
CA HIS A 114 1.59 -6.44 0.55
C HIS A 114 0.06 -6.44 0.42
N ASN A 115 -0.62 -7.19 1.31
CA ASN A 115 -2.08 -7.34 1.33
C ASN A 115 -2.64 -7.87 0.00
N ILE A 116 -1.95 -8.84 -0.59
CA ILE A 116 -2.29 -9.45 -1.88
C ILE A 116 -3.38 -10.51 -1.69
N VAL A 117 -4.36 -10.52 -2.58
CA VAL A 117 -5.41 -11.54 -2.66
C VAL A 117 -5.73 -11.86 -4.13
N SER A 118 -6.13 -13.09 -4.40
CA SER A 118 -6.54 -13.59 -5.71
C SER A 118 -7.55 -14.72 -5.53
N ASN A 119 -8.46 -14.87 -6.49
CA ASN A 119 -9.37 -16.01 -6.59
C ASN A 119 -8.70 -17.31 -7.05
N SER A 120 -7.42 -17.26 -7.43
CA SER A 120 -6.66 -18.43 -7.83
C SER A 120 -5.78 -18.91 -6.68
N ARG A 121 -6.05 -20.13 -6.21
CA ARG A 121 -5.20 -20.82 -5.22
C ARG A 121 -3.74 -20.89 -5.66
N LYS A 122 -3.52 -21.14 -6.95
CA LYS A 122 -2.17 -21.21 -7.55
C LYS A 122 -1.43 -19.88 -7.40
N VAL A 123 -2.13 -18.76 -7.59
CA VAL A 123 -1.56 -17.42 -7.37
C VAL A 123 -1.27 -17.20 -5.89
N MET A 124 -2.23 -17.52 -5.00
CA MET A 124 -2.05 -17.36 -3.57
C MET A 124 -0.90 -18.20 -2.99
N GLN A 125 -0.67 -19.41 -3.53
CA GLN A 125 0.46 -20.27 -3.16
C GLN A 125 1.81 -19.67 -3.54
N ALA A 126 1.90 -18.92 -4.65
CA ALA A 126 3.11 -18.24 -5.08
C ALA A 126 3.44 -16.97 -4.26
N VAL A 127 2.44 -16.41 -3.57
CA VAL A 127 2.61 -15.23 -2.72
C VAL A 127 3.07 -15.67 -1.31
N PRO A 128 4.18 -15.13 -0.77
CA PRO A 128 4.62 -15.40 0.59
C PRO A 128 3.59 -15.00 1.63
N MET A 129 3.51 -15.75 2.74
CA MET A 129 2.47 -15.60 3.76
C MET A 129 2.44 -14.20 4.37
N GLU A 130 3.60 -13.56 4.53
CA GLU A 130 3.75 -12.21 5.04
C GLU A 130 3.08 -11.12 4.17
N ASP A 131 2.95 -11.39 2.86
CA ASP A 131 2.42 -10.43 1.88
C ASP A 131 0.94 -10.65 1.58
N ARG A 132 0.36 -11.74 2.08
CA ARG A 132 -1.05 -12.09 1.89
C ARG A 132 -1.97 -11.15 2.66
N ALA A 133 -3.15 -10.90 2.12
CA ALA A 133 -4.21 -10.21 2.84
C ALA A 133 -4.63 -11.00 4.09
N LYS A 134 -5.04 -10.29 5.15
CA LYS A 134 -5.36 -10.91 6.46
C LYS A 134 -6.38 -12.04 6.37
N SER A 135 -7.37 -11.90 5.48
CA SER A 135 -8.43 -12.89 5.27
C SER A 135 -7.97 -14.20 4.66
N VAL A 136 -6.83 -14.21 3.95
CA VAL A 136 -6.27 -15.38 3.27
C VAL A 136 -4.92 -15.81 3.86
N LYS A 137 -4.45 -15.13 4.91
CA LYS A 137 -3.12 -15.35 5.48
C LYS A 137 -3.02 -16.69 6.21
N GLU A 138 -4.02 -17.01 7.02
CA GLU A 138 -4.07 -18.21 7.88
C GLU A 138 -4.87 -19.37 7.24
N LEU A 139 -5.39 -19.20 6.02
CA LEU A 139 -6.16 -20.24 5.33
C LEU A 139 -5.26 -21.37 4.85
N ASN A 140 -5.76 -22.60 5.01
CA ASN A 140 -5.20 -23.75 4.32
C ASN A 140 -5.62 -23.71 2.85
N LEU A 141 -4.73 -23.19 2.00
CA LEU A 141 -4.98 -23.02 0.56
C LEU A 141 -5.27 -24.34 -0.19
N LEU A 142 -5.07 -25.51 0.42
CA LEU A 142 -5.42 -26.81 -0.16
C LEU A 142 -6.86 -27.25 0.11
N HIS A 143 -7.47 -26.76 1.19
CA HIS A 143 -8.76 -27.27 1.68
C HIS A 143 -9.81 -26.18 1.90
N ASP A 144 -9.42 -25.00 2.38
CA ASP A 144 -10.38 -23.96 2.78
C ASP A 144 -10.86 -23.15 1.58
N GLU A 145 -12.14 -22.76 1.53
CA GLU A 145 -12.66 -21.87 0.49
C GLU A 145 -12.00 -20.48 0.53
N LEU A 146 -11.77 -19.89 -0.65
CA LEU A 146 -11.24 -18.54 -0.73
C LEU A 146 -12.35 -17.53 -0.41
N PRO A 147 -12.10 -16.56 0.49
CA PRO A 147 -13.08 -15.56 0.85
C PRO A 147 -13.32 -14.61 -0.32
N ILE A 148 -14.57 -14.15 -0.43
CA ILE A 148 -14.91 -13.07 -1.36
C ILE A 148 -14.45 -11.76 -0.72
N GLU A 149 -13.44 -11.14 -1.34
CA GLU A 149 -12.90 -9.86 -0.90
C GLU A 149 -13.45 -8.70 -1.73
N ARG A 150 -13.58 -7.54 -1.08
CA ARG A 150 -14.04 -6.30 -1.73
C ARG A 150 -12.83 -5.41 -1.99
N ALA A 151 -12.56 -5.12 -3.26
CA ALA A 151 -11.65 -4.04 -3.62
C ALA A 151 -12.31 -2.68 -3.34
N LEU A 152 -11.52 -1.66 -2.98
CA LEU A 152 -12.00 -0.28 -2.86
C LEU A 152 -12.39 0.26 -4.26
N GLY A 153 -13.68 0.32 -4.57
CA GLY A 153 -14.20 0.73 -5.88
C GLY A 153 -15.36 -0.15 -6.38
N PRO A 154 -16.00 0.16 -7.53
CA PRO A 154 -17.25 -0.46 -7.96
C PRO A 154 -17.13 -1.99 -8.08
N HIS A 155 -18.20 -2.65 -7.64
CA HIS A 155 -18.35 -4.09 -7.49
C HIS A 155 -17.63 -4.91 -8.57
N ARG A 156 -16.52 -5.54 -8.21
CA ARG A 156 -15.99 -6.69 -8.92
C ARG A 156 -15.72 -7.78 -7.90
N CYS A 157 -16.36 -8.93 -8.09
CA CYS A 157 -15.98 -10.15 -7.42
C CYS A 157 -14.53 -10.44 -7.82
N ILE A 158 -13.66 -10.63 -6.82
CA ILE A 158 -12.38 -11.28 -7.04
C ILE A 158 -12.69 -12.75 -7.22
#